data_AF-A0A3D5C2X1-F1
#
_entry.id   AF-A0A3D5C2X1-F1
#
_cell.length_a   1.000
_cell.length_b   1.000
_cell.length_c   1.000
_cell.angle_alpha   90.00
_cell.angle_beta   90.00
_cell.angle_gamma   90.00
#
_symmetry.space_group_name_H-M   'P 1'
#
loop_
_entity.id
_entity.type
_entity.pdbx_description
1 polymer ?
#
loop_
_entity_poly.entity_id
_entity_poly.type
_entity_poly.pdbx_seq_one_letter_code
_entity_poly.pdbx_strand_id
1 'polypeptide(L)'
;GAGVAAALFVPLLSGYLGFWLDHREVRSLAEASGLSARIQDYMSIANQELRWYEALGRDRGISSLGVPGISAVVMAVLGIFFGVLTPGLRSVITSLGLFGCVLFVWSLGPDLWWNYERTGVVLPYAWAHAHLPGFAVIRNPAFLSLGVMVAVAFLAAMGIDQVQRRVVRWRWLVTVIGLLGMSLLVGEFARTPTIIGSIPERLNLTRAMQVVPKSPSVFVPVGSEFNSSEPNVQRLWWSVRGSRVALINGYSGFEPQGSKYLARLVDFSTDGTRKEVIEALRILGVQTFILDRGHMTDEEIDRWGHALGRVDASPRYASTDRFVVQHIGGTTPRFRAGWQQIDARMVVESAIASERILVPFVLVNTGSVAWRPIGRPVVQRAEISWRLQGSGEDAVRADISILPPPVIPAGSVSQVLHPVSVRVPEAPGMYDVVVRVDGFELIRTSIRVRASGSKLLSPDLQAEVRLYTSNACVRSGERVVIQAEVINTGAIAWDAQHRLGFRWLVPDGRFVMDDLDALEGRLTVSYDEQDSPWIQIPPGSGYLFEGPIPTPIDPGTYKVRVGMVKEQVRWFGNQTVSVLVRPSGDPCQ
;
A
#
# COMPACT_ATOMS: atom_id res chain seq x y z
N GLY A 1 -17.08 28.86 -17.89
CA GLY A 1 -16.78 28.99 -16.45
C GLY A 1 -16.44 27.64 -15.84
N ALA A 2 -17.44 26.88 -15.38
CA ALA A 2 -17.26 25.59 -14.71
C ALA A 2 -16.43 24.56 -15.51
N GLY A 3 -16.64 24.46 -16.83
CA GLY A 3 -15.85 23.55 -17.68
C GLY A 3 -14.35 23.89 -17.73
N VAL A 4 -13.98 25.18 -17.63
CA VAL A 4 -12.56 25.60 -17.61
C VAL A 4 -11.94 25.29 -16.25
N ALA A 5 -12.67 25.51 -15.16
CA ALA A 5 -12.20 25.14 -13.82
C ALA A 5 -12.03 23.62 -13.67
N ALA A 6 -12.97 22.83 -14.20
CA ALA A 6 -12.86 21.37 -14.23
C ALA A 6 -11.70 20.88 -15.12
N ALA A 7 -11.43 21.56 -16.24
CA ALA A 7 -10.33 21.23 -17.14
C ALA A 7 -8.95 21.30 -16.45
N LEU A 8 -8.78 22.19 -15.45
CA LEU A 8 -7.54 22.27 -14.67
C LEU A 8 -7.24 21.00 -13.85
N PHE A 9 -8.28 20.24 -13.49
CA PHE A 9 -8.13 18.99 -12.74
C PHE A 9 -7.95 17.77 -13.65
N VAL A 10 -8.19 17.88 -14.96
CA VAL A 10 -8.09 16.73 -15.89
C VAL A 10 -6.69 16.11 -15.89
N PRO A 11 -5.56 16.86 -15.96
CA PRO A 11 -4.22 16.24 -15.91
C PRO A 11 -3.93 15.53 -14.59
N LEU A 12 -4.47 16.03 -13.47
CA LEU A 12 -4.33 15.38 -12.17
C LEU A 12 -5.12 14.07 -12.14
N LEU A 13 -6.39 14.13 -12.54
CA LEU A 13 -7.30 12.97 -12.55
C LEU A 13 -6.89 11.93 -13.59
N SER A 14 -6.30 12.32 -14.72
CA SER A 14 -5.85 11.39 -15.76
C SER A 14 -4.67 10.53 -15.29
N GLY A 15 -3.78 11.08 -14.46
CA GLY A 15 -2.71 10.31 -13.82
C GLY A 15 -3.27 9.22 -12.89
N TYR A 16 -4.24 9.58 -12.04
CA TYR A 16 -4.94 8.63 -11.17
C TYR A 16 -5.72 7.57 -11.95
N LEU A 17 -6.43 7.99 -13.01
CA LEU A 17 -7.20 7.07 -13.86
C LEU A 17 -6.29 6.13 -14.65
N GLY A 18 -5.18 6.64 -15.20
CA GLY A 18 -4.18 5.82 -15.87
C GLY A 18 -3.56 4.80 -14.91
N PHE A 19 -3.18 5.23 -13.72
CA PHE A 19 -2.70 4.33 -12.67
C PHE A 19 -3.75 3.27 -12.29
N TRP A 20 -5.02 3.66 -12.13
CA TRP A 20 -6.12 2.72 -11.87
C TRP A 20 -6.34 1.72 -13.01
N LEU A 21 -6.28 2.17 -14.25
CA LEU A 21 -6.45 1.29 -15.42
C LEU A 21 -5.32 0.26 -15.46
N ASP A 22 -4.10 0.69 -15.14
CA ASP A 22 -2.91 -0.14 -15.14
C ASP A 22 -2.85 -1.10 -13.93
N HIS A 23 -3.26 -0.68 -12.74
CA HIS A 23 -3.04 -1.46 -11.51
C HIS A 23 -4.32 -2.02 -10.88
N ARG A 24 -5.49 -1.51 -11.28
CA ARG A 24 -6.83 -1.78 -10.69
C ARG A 24 -6.82 -1.73 -9.16
N GLU A 25 -5.94 -0.94 -8.58
CA GLU A 25 -5.91 -0.75 -7.14
C GLU A 25 -7.21 -0.11 -6.68
N VAL A 26 -7.74 -0.61 -5.57
CA VAL A 26 -8.92 -0.10 -4.91
C VAL A 26 -8.50 0.17 -3.48
N ARG A 27 -8.60 1.43 -3.05
CA ARG A 27 -8.40 1.79 -1.64
C ARG A 27 -9.66 1.49 -0.86
N SER A 28 -9.54 1.06 0.38
CA SER A 28 -10.74 0.78 1.15
C SER A 28 -11.47 2.07 1.55
N LEU A 29 -12.77 1.96 1.84
CA LEU A 29 -13.52 3.05 2.44
C LEU A 29 -12.97 3.42 3.83
N ALA A 30 -12.42 2.46 4.58
CA ALA A 30 -11.81 2.74 5.89
C ALA A 30 -10.55 3.60 5.74
N GLU A 31 -9.78 3.40 4.67
CA GLU A 31 -8.64 4.25 4.34
C GLU A 31 -9.08 5.66 3.99
N ALA A 32 -9.99 5.79 3.02
CA ALA A 32 -10.53 7.09 2.63
C ALA A 32 -11.14 7.84 3.82
N SER A 33 -11.90 7.16 4.67
CA SER A 33 -12.51 7.69 5.90
C SER A 33 -11.46 8.25 6.88
N GLY A 34 -10.34 7.55 7.06
CA GLY A 34 -9.24 8.00 7.92
C GLY A 34 -8.50 9.25 7.41
N LEU A 35 -8.56 9.49 6.10
CA LEU A 35 -7.92 10.62 5.41
C LEU A 35 -8.93 11.67 4.91
N SER A 36 -10.16 11.62 5.41
CA SER A 36 -11.22 12.56 5.03
C SER A 36 -11.08 13.89 5.78
N ALA A 37 -11.53 14.98 5.17
CA ALA A 37 -11.69 16.24 5.88
C ALA A 37 -12.79 16.09 6.92
N ARG A 38 -12.65 16.78 8.05
CA ARG A 38 -13.71 16.90 9.05
C ARG A 38 -14.38 18.25 8.91
N ILE A 39 -15.64 18.37 9.33
CA ILE A 39 -16.30 19.69 9.39
C ILE A 39 -15.48 20.63 10.28
N GLN A 40 -14.92 20.09 11.36
CA GLN A 40 -14.01 20.80 12.23
C GLN A 40 -12.78 21.31 11.47
N ASP A 41 -12.24 20.62 10.47
CA ASP A 41 -11.05 21.06 9.73
C ASP A 41 -11.31 22.34 8.91
N TYR A 42 -12.57 22.62 8.56
CA TYR A 42 -12.99 23.88 7.94
C TYR A 42 -13.14 25.05 8.92
N MET A 43 -13.15 24.74 10.21
CA MET A 43 -13.24 25.69 11.32
C MET A 43 -11.98 25.69 12.20
N SER A 44 -11.11 24.69 12.02
CA SER A 44 -9.99 24.36 12.90
C SER A 44 -8.76 25.13 12.46
N ILE A 45 -8.32 26.01 13.35
CA ILE A 45 -7.21 26.92 13.11
C ILE A 45 -5.87 26.28 13.50
N ALA A 46 -5.89 24.98 13.80
CA ALA A 46 -4.85 24.16 14.44
C ALA A 46 -3.42 24.22 13.86
N ASN A 47 -3.23 24.83 12.69
CA ASN A 47 -1.90 24.92 12.05
C ASN A 47 -1.63 26.28 11.39
N GLN A 48 -2.47 27.29 11.63
CA GLN A 48 -2.14 28.64 11.19
C GLN A 48 -1.48 29.33 12.37
N GLU A 49 -0.16 29.51 12.31
CA GLU A 49 0.68 30.32 13.24
C GLU A 49 0.26 31.81 13.29
N LEU A 50 -1.02 32.12 13.02
CA LEU A 50 -1.63 33.42 13.16
C LEU A 50 -1.94 33.63 14.64
N ARG A 51 -1.00 34.26 15.36
CA ARG A 51 -1.10 34.55 16.80
C ARG A 51 -2.44 35.16 17.25
N TRP A 52 -3.13 35.90 16.37
CA TRP A 52 -4.40 36.53 16.71
C TRP A 52 -5.60 35.57 16.69
N TYR A 53 -5.48 34.41 16.05
CA TYR A 53 -6.52 33.37 16.02
C TYR A 53 -6.42 32.37 17.17
N GLU A 54 -5.27 32.26 17.85
CA GLU A 54 -5.13 31.45 19.07
C GLU A 54 -6.16 31.84 20.16
N ALA A 55 -6.61 33.11 20.14
CA ALA A 55 -7.66 33.59 21.01
C ALA A 55 -9.05 32.97 20.73
N LEU A 56 -9.28 32.41 19.53
CA LEU A 56 -10.58 31.92 19.06
C LEU A 56 -10.75 30.39 19.15
N GLY A 57 -9.71 29.61 19.44
CA GLY A 57 -9.85 28.15 19.59
C GLY A 57 -8.58 27.42 20.01
N ARG A 58 -8.76 26.30 20.73
CA ARG A 58 -7.67 25.37 21.07
C ARG A 58 -7.35 24.44 19.90
N ASP A 59 -6.06 24.22 19.69
CA ASP A 59 -5.50 23.25 18.76
C ASP A 59 -6.02 21.82 19.04
N ARG A 60 -6.46 21.13 17.98
CA ARG A 60 -6.90 19.72 18.02
C ARG A 60 -6.29 18.85 16.90
N GLY A 61 -5.34 19.38 16.12
CA GLY A 61 -4.42 18.57 15.30
C GLY A 61 -4.81 18.13 13.87
N ILE A 62 -3.71 17.74 13.19
CA ILE A 62 -3.43 16.86 12.03
C ILE A 62 -3.83 17.23 10.58
N SER A 63 -4.83 18.06 10.25
CA SER A 63 -5.01 18.43 8.83
C SER A 63 -5.32 19.92 8.59
N SER A 64 -4.46 20.58 7.79
CA SER A 64 -4.39 22.04 7.61
C SER A 64 -4.97 22.55 6.28
N LEU A 65 -5.58 21.66 5.48
CA LEU A 65 -6.04 21.97 4.13
C LEU A 65 -7.46 22.58 4.08
N GLY A 66 -8.10 22.78 5.25
CA GLY A 66 -9.55 22.99 5.34
C GLY A 66 -10.04 24.42 5.58
N VAL A 67 -9.26 25.36 6.12
CA VAL A 67 -9.82 26.68 6.49
C VAL A 67 -9.71 27.70 5.35
N PRO A 68 -10.84 28.19 4.78
CA PRO A 68 -10.84 29.22 3.74
C PRO A 68 -10.57 30.64 4.26
N GLY A 69 -10.50 30.88 5.56
CA GLY A 69 -10.40 32.20 6.17
C GLY A 69 -11.76 32.88 6.36
N ILE A 70 -11.95 33.57 7.48
CA ILE A 70 -13.18 34.29 7.80
C ILE A 70 -13.42 35.41 6.80
N SER A 71 -12.38 36.18 6.45
CA SER A 71 -12.56 37.31 5.53
C SER A 71 -12.95 36.85 4.13
N ALA A 72 -12.36 35.75 3.64
CA ALA A 72 -12.73 35.15 2.36
C ALA A 72 -14.17 34.61 2.38
N VAL A 73 -14.59 33.92 3.45
CA VAL A 73 -15.96 33.42 3.58
C VAL A 73 -16.97 34.57 3.61
N VAL A 74 -16.71 35.62 4.39
CA VAL A 74 -17.58 36.81 4.44
C VAL A 74 -17.71 37.45 3.05
N MET A 75 -16.58 37.64 2.35
CA MET A 75 -16.61 38.18 0.99
C MET A 75 -17.31 37.24 0.00
N ALA A 76 -17.17 35.92 0.16
CA ALA A 76 -17.87 34.94 -0.67
C ALA A 76 -19.39 34.99 -0.45
N VAL A 77 -19.85 35.11 0.79
CA VAL A 77 -21.27 35.30 1.12
C VAL A 77 -21.82 36.58 0.49
N LEU A 78 -21.06 37.68 0.55
CA LEU A 78 -21.43 38.93 -0.13
C LEU A 78 -21.48 38.73 -1.66
N GLY A 79 -20.53 37.98 -2.22
CA GLY A 79 -20.52 37.61 -3.64
C GLY A 79 -21.76 36.83 -4.06
N ILE A 80 -22.15 35.83 -3.28
CA ILE A 80 -23.38 35.06 -3.49
C ILE A 80 -24.58 36.01 -3.43
N PHE A 81 -24.73 36.77 -2.34
CA PHE A 81 -25.87 37.66 -2.13
C PHE A 81 -26.02 38.69 -3.26
N PHE A 82 -24.95 39.43 -3.57
CA PHE A 82 -25.04 40.49 -4.56
C PHE A 82 -25.14 39.98 -5.98
N GLY A 83 -24.43 38.92 -6.34
CA GLY A 83 -24.49 38.46 -7.71
C GLY A 83 -25.68 37.56 -8.02
N VAL A 84 -26.38 36.99 -7.02
CA VAL A 84 -27.75 36.46 -7.22
C VAL A 84 -28.71 37.61 -7.55
N LEU A 85 -28.52 38.78 -6.97
CA LEU A 85 -29.34 39.97 -7.27
C LEU A 85 -29.00 40.60 -8.63
N THR A 86 -27.79 40.42 -9.16
CA THR A 86 -27.35 41.02 -10.43
C THR A 86 -27.72 40.13 -11.64
N PRO A 87 -28.57 40.60 -12.57
CA PRO A 87 -28.92 39.85 -13.78
C PRO A 87 -27.65 39.50 -14.60
N GLY A 88 -27.55 38.25 -15.06
CA GLY A 88 -26.40 37.75 -15.82
C GLY A 88 -25.32 37.02 -15.01
N LEU A 89 -25.19 37.27 -13.69
CA LEU A 89 -24.22 36.58 -12.82
C LEU A 89 -24.80 35.37 -12.06
N ARG A 90 -26.14 35.27 -11.98
CA ARG A 90 -26.87 34.21 -11.26
C ARG A 90 -26.38 32.81 -11.59
N SER A 91 -26.25 32.49 -12.88
CA SER A 91 -25.84 31.15 -13.33
C SER A 91 -24.41 30.81 -12.90
N VAL A 92 -23.50 31.79 -12.97
CA VAL A 92 -22.10 31.62 -12.59
C VAL A 92 -21.97 31.38 -11.10
N ILE A 93 -22.65 32.19 -10.27
CA ILE A 93 -22.62 32.05 -8.81
C ILE A 93 -23.27 30.76 -8.35
N THR A 94 -24.41 30.39 -8.95
CA THR A 94 -25.07 29.12 -8.64
C THR A 94 -24.15 27.95 -8.99
N SER A 95 -23.45 28.02 -10.13
CA SER A 95 -22.49 26.99 -10.54
C SER A 95 -21.30 26.90 -9.59
N LEU A 96 -20.72 28.03 -9.18
CA LEU A 96 -19.59 28.06 -8.24
C LEU A 96 -19.98 27.60 -6.84
N GLY A 97 -21.14 28.04 -6.35
CA GLY A 97 -21.70 27.61 -5.07
C GLY A 97 -21.97 26.11 -5.05
N LEU A 98 -22.65 25.59 -6.09
CA LEU A 98 -22.91 24.15 -6.22
C LEU A 98 -21.62 23.35 -6.31
N PHE A 99 -20.65 23.81 -7.11
CA PHE A 99 -19.32 23.20 -7.22
C PHE A 99 -18.62 23.14 -5.85
N GLY A 100 -18.58 24.25 -5.12
CA GLY A 100 -18.02 24.31 -3.77
C GLY A 100 -18.74 23.37 -2.79
N CYS A 101 -20.08 23.32 -2.82
CA CYS A 101 -20.87 22.42 -1.98
C CYS A 101 -20.61 20.94 -2.30
N VAL A 102 -20.55 20.56 -3.57
CA VAL A 102 -20.26 19.17 -3.98
C VAL A 102 -18.87 18.75 -3.50
N LEU A 103 -17.87 19.59 -3.72
CA LEU A 103 -16.50 19.30 -3.28
C LEU A 103 -16.35 19.30 -1.76
N PHE A 104 -17.10 20.14 -1.06
CA PHE A 104 -17.17 20.11 0.40
C PHE A 104 -17.77 18.80 0.89
N VAL A 105 -18.90 18.37 0.34
CA VAL A 105 -19.52 17.09 0.76
C VAL A 105 -18.62 15.91 0.44
N TRP A 106 -17.94 15.92 -0.71
CA TRP A 106 -17.02 14.84 -1.08
C TRP A 106 -15.70 14.87 -0.30
N SER A 107 -15.22 16.04 0.13
CA SER A 107 -13.99 16.12 0.93
C SER A 107 -14.15 15.51 2.31
N LEU A 108 -15.38 15.50 2.84
CA LEU A 108 -15.75 14.79 4.06
C LEU A 108 -15.66 13.26 3.94
N GLY A 109 -15.43 12.75 2.72
CA GLY A 109 -15.21 11.34 2.42
C GLY A 109 -16.44 10.46 2.65
N PRO A 110 -16.25 9.15 2.91
CA PRO A 110 -17.35 8.18 2.88
C PRO A 110 -18.27 8.24 4.09
N ASP A 111 -17.76 8.66 5.26
CA ASP A 111 -18.52 8.72 6.51
C ASP A 111 -18.41 10.13 7.10
N LEU A 112 -19.50 10.63 7.66
CA LEU A 112 -19.45 11.89 8.38
C LEU A 112 -18.80 11.71 9.76
N TRP A 113 -17.76 12.50 10.02
CA TRP A 113 -17.11 12.59 11.33
C TRP A 113 -17.58 13.83 12.09
N TRP A 114 -17.84 13.66 13.38
CA TRP A 114 -18.16 14.75 14.30
C TRP A 114 -17.38 14.56 15.59
N ASN A 115 -16.66 15.59 16.03
CA ASN A 115 -15.81 15.53 17.22
C ASN A 115 -14.86 14.32 17.24
N TYR A 116 -14.24 14.02 16.09
CA TYR A 116 -13.29 12.90 15.95
C TYR A 116 -13.92 11.51 16.13
N GLU A 117 -15.25 11.43 16.16
CA GLU A 117 -16.01 10.19 16.20
C GLU A 117 -16.78 10.00 14.89
N ARG A 118 -16.92 8.75 14.46
CA ARG A 118 -17.75 8.40 13.30
C ARG A 118 -19.22 8.48 13.69
N THR A 119 -20.00 9.26 12.93
CA THR A 119 -21.46 9.39 13.18
C THR A 119 -22.27 8.22 12.61
N GLY A 120 -21.68 7.42 11.70
CA GLY A 120 -22.38 6.37 10.95
C GLY A 120 -23.19 6.87 9.75
N VAL A 121 -23.25 8.19 9.51
CA VAL A 121 -23.90 8.75 8.32
C VAL A 121 -23.01 8.55 7.10
N VAL A 122 -23.46 7.71 6.18
CA VAL A 122 -22.78 7.44 4.91
C VAL A 122 -23.02 8.61 3.93
N LEU A 123 -21.94 9.11 3.35
CA LEU A 123 -21.93 10.28 2.46
C LEU A 123 -21.83 9.87 0.97
N PRO A 124 -22.16 10.78 0.02
CA PRO A 124 -22.13 10.50 -1.43
C PRO A 124 -20.79 9.99 -1.97
N TYR A 125 -19.68 10.27 -1.28
CA TYR A 125 -18.37 9.74 -1.65
C TYR A 125 -18.35 8.20 -1.68
N ALA A 126 -19.02 7.53 -0.73
CA ALA A 126 -19.07 6.06 -0.69
C ALA A 126 -19.80 5.48 -1.92
N TRP A 127 -20.84 6.17 -2.39
CA TRP A 127 -21.52 5.79 -3.63
C TRP A 127 -20.59 5.97 -4.84
N ALA A 128 -19.90 7.11 -4.93
CA ALA A 128 -18.95 7.39 -6.00
C ALA A 128 -17.80 6.37 -6.02
N HIS A 129 -17.28 6.01 -4.86
CA HIS A 129 -16.27 4.96 -4.68
C HIS A 129 -16.72 3.61 -5.26
N ALA A 130 -17.95 3.19 -4.97
CA ALA A 130 -18.47 1.91 -5.43
C ALA A 130 -18.87 1.89 -6.93
N HIS A 131 -19.28 3.02 -7.50
CA HIS A 131 -19.93 3.04 -8.83
C HIS A 131 -19.16 3.80 -9.91
N LEU A 132 -18.26 4.74 -9.57
CA LEU A 132 -17.50 5.51 -10.55
C LEU A 132 -16.14 4.85 -10.82
N PRO A 133 -15.88 4.38 -12.06
CA PRO A 133 -14.61 3.77 -12.42
C PRO A 133 -13.41 4.69 -12.10
N GLY A 134 -12.42 4.15 -11.38
CA GLY A 134 -11.22 4.87 -10.98
C GLY A 134 -11.36 5.80 -9.78
N PHE A 135 -12.57 6.09 -9.31
CA PHE A 135 -12.77 6.97 -8.15
C PHE A 135 -12.24 6.33 -6.85
N ALA A 136 -12.31 5.00 -6.75
CA ALA A 136 -11.80 4.24 -5.62
C ALA A 136 -10.26 4.30 -5.42
N VAL A 137 -9.51 4.94 -6.34
CA VAL A 137 -8.06 5.19 -6.16
C VAL A 137 -7.78 6.44 -5.35
N ILE A 138 -8.77 7.34 -5.21
CA ILE A 138 -8.61 8.59 -4.47
C ILE A 138 -8.52 8.27 -2.98
N ARG A 139 -7.29 8.09 -2.49
CA ARG A 139 -6.99 7.73 -1.11
C ARG A 139 -7.39 8.79 -0.08
N ASN A 140 -7.22 10.07 -0.42
CA ASN A 140 -7.36 11.19 0.50
C ASN A 140 -8.47 12.14 0.01
N PRO A 141 -9.72 11.94 0.46
CA PRO A 141 -10.83 12.80 0.11
C PRO A 141 -10.59 14.26 0.52
N ALA A 142 -9.84 14.51 1.61
CA ALA A 142 -9.59 15.85 2.11
C ALA A 142 -8.97 16.77 1.05
N PHE A 143 -8.22 16.26 0.06
CA PHE A 143 -7.68 17.08 -1.03
C PHE A 143 -8.75 17.78 -1.89
N LEU A 144 -9.99 17.28 -1.89
CA LEU A 144 -11.11 17.97 -2.53
C LEU A 144 -11.46 19.30 -1.84
N SER A 145 -10.98 19.53 -0.61
CA SER A 145 -11.06 20.83 0.07
C SER A 145 -10.38 21.94 -0.72
N LEU A 146 -9.34 21.65 -1.50
CA LEU A 146 -8.67 22.64 -2.35
C LEU A 146 -9.64 23.24 -3.37
N GLY A 147 -10.55 22.44 -3.93
CA GLY A 147 -11.55 22.98 -4.83
C GLY A 147 -12.66 23.75 -4.10
N VAL A 148 -12.93 23.46 -2.82
CA VAL A 148 -13.73 24.34 -1.95
C VAL A 148 -13.05 25.71 -1.79
N MET A 149 -11.73 25.74 -1.54
CA MET A 149 -10.96 26.98 -1.45
C MET A 149 -11.03 27.78 -2.75
N VAL A 150 -10.89 27.12 -3.89
CA VAL A 150 -11.02 27.75 -5.21
C VAL A 150 -12.42 28.34 -5.40
N ALA A 151 -13.48 27.61 -5.03
CA ALA A 151 -14.85 28.12 -5.11
C ALA A 151 -15.06 29.35 -4.22
N VAL A 152 -14.61 29.29 -2.97
CA VAL A 152 -14.69 30.42 -2.02
C VAL A 152 -13.88 31.61 -2.53
N ALA A 153 -12.68 31.41 -3.05
CA ALA A 153 -11.85 32.49 -3.59
C ALA A 153 -12.52 33.19 -4.78
N PHE A 154 -13.13 32.45 -5.71
CA PHE A 154 -13.86 33.06 -6.83
C PHE A 154 -15.11 33.81 -6.37
N LEU A 155 -15.87 33.25 -5.44
CA LEU A 155 -17.03 33.91 -4.86
C LEU A 155 -16.63 35.18 -4.08
N ALA A 156 -15.51 35.15 -3.35
CA ALA A 156 -14.97 36.29 -2.64
C ALA A 156 -14.55 37.41 -3.60
N ALA A 157 -13.86 37.06 -4.69
CA ALA A 157 -13.51 38.02 -5.73
C ALA A 157 -14.75 38.68 -6.37
N MET A 158 -15.81 37.89 -6.61
CA MET A 158 -17.09 38.44 -7.08
C MET A 158 -17.74 39.34 -6.04
N GLY A 159 -17.66 38.99 -4.74
CA GLY A 159 -18.12 39.85 -3.65
C GLY A 159 -17.47 41.22 -3.67
N ILE A 160 -16.15 41.25 -3.79
CA ILE A 160 -15.38 42.50 -3.87
C ILE A 160 -15.80 43.32 -5.11
N ASP A 161 -15.86 42.71 -6.30
CA ASP A 161 -16.28 43.39 -7.54
C ASP A 161 -17.71 43.96 -7.43
N GLN A 162 -18.65 43.19 -6.88
CA GLN A 162 -20.04 43.64 -6.76
C GLN A 162 -20.21 44.75 -5.73
N VAL A 163 -19.50 44.70 -4.60
CA VAL A 163 -19.48 45.80 -3.62
C VAL A 163 -18.93 47.06 -4.28
N GLN A 164 -17.81 46.96 -5.01
CA GLN A 164 -17.21 48.07 -5.73
C GLN A 164 -18.17 48.71 -6.75
N ARG A 165 -18.90 47.90 -7.52
CA ARG A 165 -19.89 48.39 -8.50
C ARG A 165 -21.17 48.96 -7.89
N ARG A 166 -21.49 48.67 -6.64
CA ARG A 166 -22.69 49.22 -5.97
C ARG A 166 -22.39 50.46 -5.14
N VAL A 167 -21.17 50.62 -4.64
CA VAL A 167 -20.71 51.79 -3.87
C VAL A 167 -20.29 52.97 -4.82
N VAL A 168 -20.66 52.88 -6.10
CA VAL A 168 -20.26 53.72 -7.25
C VAL A 168 -20.34 55.23 -7.09
N ARG A 169 -21.08 55.75 -6.11
CA ARG A 169 -21.22 57.21 -5.95
C ARG A 169 -19.91 57.90 -5.54
N TRP A 170 -18.92 57.16 -5.04
CA TRP A 170 -17.63 57.70 -4.57
C TRP A 170 -16.46 56.86 -5.11
N ARG A 171 -15.90 57.26 -6.26
CA ARG A 171 -14.83 56.51 -6.97
C ARG A 171 -13.60 56.17 -6.12
N TRP A 172 -13.24 56.99 -5.13
CA TRP A 172 -12.11 56.70 -4.24
C TRP A 172 -12.42 55.62 -3.20
N LEU A 173 -13.68 55.51 -2.74
CA LEU A 173 -14.10 54.48 -1.78
C LEU A 173 -13.99 53.08 -2.40
N VAL A 174 -14.19 52.95 -3.72
CA VAL A 174 -13.98 51.70 -4.46
C VAL A 174 -12.55 51.18 -4.29
N THR A 175 -11.56 52.07 -4.46
CA THR A 175 -10.14 51.73 -4.29
C THR A 175 -9.83 51.39 -2.83
N VAL A 176 -10.37 52.16 -1.88
CA VAL A 176 -10.15 51.92 -0.45
C VAL A 176 -10.76 50.58 -0.01
N ILE A 177 -11.99 50.26 -0.42
CA ILE A 177 -12.64 48.98 -0.09
C ILE A 177 -11.89 47.82 -0.74
N GLY A 178 -11.43 47.97 -1.99
CA GLY A 178 -10.63 46.94 -2.66
C GLY A 178 -9.30 46.70 -1.93
N LEU A 179 -8.58 47.76 -1.57
CA LEU A 179 -7.33 47.69 -0.83
C LEU A 179 -7.54 47.12 0.57
N LEU A 180 -8.62 47.49 1.27
CA LEU A 180 -8.95 46.96 2.60
C LEU A 180 -9.30 45.47 2.51
N GLY A 181 -10.15 45.07 1.56
CA GLY A 181 -10.49 43.67 1.34
C GLY A 181 -9.27 42.83 0.99
N MET A 182 -8.39 43.34 0.12
CA MET A 182 -7.13 42.68 -0.20
C MET A 182 -6.18 42.64 1.00
N SER A 183 -6.09 43.72 1.78
CA SER A 183 -5.26 43.77 2.99
C SER A 183 -5.75 42.81 4.07
N LEU A 184 -7.07 42.65 4.22
CA LEU A 184 -7.66 41.67 5.14
C LEU A 184 -7.37 40.25 4.70
N LEU A 185 -7.53 39.94 3.41
CA LEU A 185 -7.17 38.63 2.86
C LEU A 185 -5.67 38.36 3.02
N VAL A 186 -4.82 39.28 2.59
CA VAL A 186 -3.36 39.13 2.73
C VAL A 186 -2.97 39.03 4.20
N GLY A 187 -3.55 39.83 5.09
CA GLY A 187 -3.26 39.79 6.52
C GLY A 187 -3.73 38.51 7.20
N GLU A 188 -4.88 37.97 6.81
CA GLU A 188 -5.38 36.68 7.27
C GLU A 188 -4.52 35.52 6.74
N PHE A 189 -4.02 35.61 5.51
CA PHE A 189 -3.15 34.59 4.93
C PHE A 189 -1.66 34.88 5.11
N ALA A 190 -1.29 35.95 5.82
CA ALA A 190 0.09 36.31 6.11
C ALA A 190 0.63 35.35 7.16
N ARG A 191 1.20 34.25 6.68
CA ARG A 191 1.84 33.25 7.54
C ARG A 191 3.22 33.74 7.94
N THR A 192 3.59 33.52 9.20
CA THR A 192 5.00 33.41 9.54
C THR A 192 5.60 32.28 8.69
N PRO A 193 6.84 32.44 8.20
CA PRO A 193 7.51 31.33 7.54
C PRO A 193 7.47 30.14 8.49
N THR A 194 6.81 29.06 8.07
CA THR A 194 6.80 27.82 8.85
C THR A 194 8.24 27.48 9.15
N ILE A 195 8.57 27.25 10.42
CA ILE A 195 9.89 26.76 10.80
C ILE A 195 9.97 25.33 10.27
N ILE A 196 10.34 25.20 9.00
CA ILE A 196 10.72 23.93 8.42
C ILE A 196 11.96 23.52 9.22
N GLY A 197 11.92 22.34 9.86
CA GLY A 197 13.07 21.78 10.54
C GLY A 197 14.31 21.79 9.64
N SER A 198 15.49 21.58 10.20
CA SER A 198 16.70 21.55 9.39
C SER A 198 16.52 20.57 8.23
N ILE A 199 16.72 21.08 7.02
CA ILE A 199 16.79 20.23 5.84
C ILE A 199 17.88 19.20 6.14
N PRO A 200 17.61 17.89 5.99
CA PRO A 200 18.59 16.86 6.30
C PRO A 200 19.74 16.94 5.29
N GLU A 201 20.70 17.83 5.50
CA GLU A 201 21.83 18.01 4.61
C GLU A 201 22.88 16.94 4.89
N ARG A 202 23.13 16.10 3.87
CA ARG A 202 24.16 15.06 3.90
C ARG A 202 25.09 15.23 2.72
N LEU A 203 25.92 16.26 2.75
CA LEU A 203 26.84 16.61 1.65
C LEU A 203 27.72 15.41 1.22
N ASN A 204 28.20 14.61 2.18
CA ASN A 204 29.00 13.42 1.90
C ASN A 204 28.20 12.36 1.11
N LEU A 205 26.95 12.12 1.47
CA LEU A 205 26.06 11.21 0.73
C LEU A 205 25.78 11.75 -0.67
N THR A 206 25.48 13.05 -0.80
CA THR A 206 25.26 13.69 -2.11
C THR A 206 26.48 13.52 -3.02
N ARG A 207 27.70 13.76 -2.51
CA ARG A 207 28.94 13.52 -3.27
C ARG A 207 29.12 12.05 -3.63
N ALA A 208 28.88 11.13 -2.70
CA ALA A 208 28.97 9.69 -2.96
C ALA A 208 28.01 9.26 -4.09
N MET A 209 26.76 9.76 -4.08
CA MET A 209 25.78 9.50 -5.14
C MET A 209 26.12 10.15 -6.48
N GLN A 210 26.91 11.23 -6.50
CA GLN A 210 27.36 11.87 -7.74
C GLN A 210 28.48 11.09 -8.43
N VAL A 211 29.26 10.29 -7.69
CA VAL A 211 30.36 9.48 -8.25
C VAL A 211 29.84 8.24 -8.98
N VAL A 212 28.65 7.73 -8.61
CA VAL A 212 28.04 6.59 -9.29
C VAL A 212 27.31 7.00 -10.59
N PRO A 213 27.23 6.10 -11.59
CA PRO A 213 26.45 6.33 -12.80
C PRO A 213 24.97 6.57 -12.51
N LYS A 214 24.32 7.37 -13.37
CA LYS A 214 22.88 7.62 -13.24
C LYS A 214 22.11 6.33 -13.43
N SER A 215 21.39 5.89 -12.39
CA SER A 215 20.71 4.59 -12.40
C SER A 215 19.53 4.54 -11.43
N PRO A 216 18.59 3.60 -11.63
CA PRO A 216 17.64 3.23 -10.59
C PRO A 216 18.36 2.68 -9.36
N SER A 217 17.90 3.11 -8.19
CA SER A 217 18.56 2.83 -6.93
C SER A 217 17.57 2.44 -5.84
N VAL A 218 18.07 1.72 -4.84
CA VAL A 218 17.31 1.30 -3.67
C VAL A 218 18.06 1.67 -2.39
N PHE A 219 17.35 2.25 -1.42
CA PHE A 219 17.84 2.34 -0.04
C PHE A 219 17.58 1.03 0.70
N VAL A 220 18.55 0.56 1.48
CA VAL A 220 18.45 -0.63 2.30
C VAL A 220 18.70 -0.25 3.77
N PRO A 221 17.82 -0.65 4.71
CA PRO A 221 16.53 -1.34 4.49
C PRO A 221 15.53 -0.42 3.78
N VAL A 222 14.53 -1.01 3.13
CA VAL A 222 13.42 -0.25 2.52
C VAL A 222 12.55 0.34 3.62
N GLY A 223 12.28 -0.41 4.68
CA GLY A 223 11.60 0.11 5.86
C GLY A 223 10.12 -0.23 5.96
N SER A 224 9.73 -1.44 5.55
CA SER A 224 8.40 -2.01 5.80
C SER A 224 7.98 -1.97 7.27
N GLU A 225 8.94 -1.92 8.20
CA GLU A 225 8.70 -1.84 9.64
C GLU A 225 8.70 -0.40 10.20
N PHE A 226 9.03 0.60 9.39
CA PHE A 226 9.03 1.98 9.86
C PHE A 226 7.60 2.52 9.89
N ASN A 227 7.04 2.62 11.09
CA ASN A 227 5.78 3.32 11.34
C ASN A 227 5.84 4.84 11.08
N SER A 228 6.99 5.38 10.63
CA SER A 228 7.15 6.79 10.28
C SER A 228 7.49 6.95 8.79
N SER A 229 6.85 7.92 8.15
CA SER A 229 7.19 8.37 6.79
C SER A 229 8.55 9.08 6.72
N GLU A 230 9.15 9.37 7.87
CA GLU A 230 10.32 10.25 8.02
C GLU A 230 11.56 9.76 7.25
N PRO A 231 11.97 8.47 7.31
CA PRO A 231 13.11 8.00 6.53
C PRO A 231 12.89 8.15 5.03
N ASN A 232 11.67 7.91 4.54
CA ASN A 232 11.38 7.93 3.11
C ASN A 232 11.32 9.35 2.53
N VAL A 233 10.82 10.33 3.28
CA VAL A 233 10.86 11.74 2.86
C VAL A 233 12.31 12.25 2.80
N GLN A 234 13.15 11.89 3.76
CA GLN A 234 14.58 12.25 3.75
C GLN A 234 15.31 11.62 2.55
N ARG A 235 15.04 10.33 2.27
CA ARG A 235 15.62 9.62 1.12
C ARG A 235 15.25 10.25 -0.22
N LEU A 236 13.99 10.65 -0.40
CA LEU A 236 13.56 11.39 -1.60
C LEU A 236 14.34 12.69 -1.76
N TRP A 237 14.46 13.46 -0.68
CA TRP A 237 15.22 14.71 -0.70
C TRP A 237 16.68 14.47 -1.13
N TRP A 238 17.34 13.46 -0.56
CA TRP A 238 18.70 13.09 -0.92
C TRP A 238 18.82 12.63 -2.37
N SER A 239 17.86 11.86 -2.89
CA SER A 239 17.82 11.44 -4.29
C SER A 239 17.70 12.63 -5.25
N VAL A 240 16.81 13.58 -4.96
CA VAL A 240 16.66 14.81 -5.76
C VAL A 240 17.96 15.62 -5.75
N ARG A 241 18.58 15.80 -4.58
CA ARG A 241 19.86 16.53 -4.45
C ARG A 241 21.04 15.80 -5.09
N GLY A 242 21.03 14.46 -5.07
CA GLY A 242 22.05 13.62 -5.69
C GLY A 242 22.03 13.68 -7.22
N SER A 243 20.87 13.98 -7.83
CA SER A 243 20.61 14.13 -9.28
C SER A 243 20.84 12.89 -10.17
N ARG A 244 21.60 11.89 -9.70
CA ARG A 244 21.96 10.67 -10.43
C ARG A 244 21.23 9.41 -9.95
N VAL A 245 20.52 9.48 -8.84
CA VAL A 245 19.87 8.33 -8.21
C VAL A 245 18.36 8.46 -8.40
N ALA A 246 17.74 7.50 -9.08
CA ALA A 246 16.29 7.41 -9.22
C ALA A 246 15.75 6.32 -8.28
N LEU A 247 15.07 6.71 -7.19
CA LEU A 247 14.64 5.74 -6.18
C LEU A 247 13.47 4.89 -6.66
N ILE A 248 13.58 3.57 -6.42
CA ILE A 248 12.47 2.64 -6.60
C ILE A 248 11.64 2.43 -5.33
N ASN A 249 12.21 2.76 -4.16
CA ASN A 249 11.58 2.61 -2.85
C ASN A 249 11.43 3.97 -2.13
N GLY A 250 11.09 5.02 -2.88
CA GLY A 250 10.75 6.33 -2.33
C GLY A 250 9.30 6.40 -1.85
N TYR A 251 8.93 7.53 -1.25
CA TYR A 251 7.54 7.84 -0.88
C TYR A 251 6.88 8.74 -1.93
N SER A 252 5.62 8.49 -2.25
CA SER A 252 4.86 9.35 -3.19
C SER A 252 3.55 9.88 -2.61
N GLY A 253 3.28 9.62 -1.33
CA GLY A 253 1.93 9.74 -0.75
C GLY A 253 0.97 8.62 -1.18
N PHE A 254 1.35 7.86 -2.21
CA PHE A 254 0.67 6.70 -2.71
C PHE A 254 1.57 5.46 -2.56
N GLU A 255 1.06 4.41 -1.92
CA GLU A 255 1.81 3.19 -1.62
C GLU A 255 1.19 2.02 -2.38
N PRO A 256 1.60 1.77 -3.62
CA PRO A 256 1.05 0.68 -4.41
C PRO A 256 1.41 -0.67 -3.78
N GLN A 257 0.61 -1.70 -4.05
CA GLN A 257 0.88 -3.05 -3.52
C GLN A 257 2.25 -3.58 -3.97
N GLY A 258 2.69 -3.19 -5.16
CA GLY A 258 4.04 -3.49 -5.66
C GLY A 258 5.16 -2.87 -4.81
N SER A 259 4.93 -1.72 -4.19
CA SER A 259 5.88 -1.09 -3.26
C SER A 259 5.98 -1.88 -1.95
N LYS A 260 4.83 -2.29 -1.37
CA LYS A 260 4.81 -3.17 -0.19
C LYS A 260 5.52 -4.49 -0.47
N TYR A 261 5.27 -5.08 -1.63
CA TYR A 261 5.97 -6.28 -2.08
C TYR A 261 7.49 -6.07 -2.14
N LEU A 262 7.95 -5.01 -2.80
CA LEU A 262 9.36 -4.67 -2.91
C LEU A 262 10.02 -4.44 -1.54
N ALA A 263 9.32 -3.78 -0.62
CA ALA A 263 9.80 -3.54 0.73
C ALA A 263 10.03 -4.86 1.48
N ARG A 264 9.02 -5.75 1.48
CA ARG A 264 9.15 -7.08 2.08
C ARG A 264 10.25 -7.91 1.43
N LEU A 265 10.36 -7.86 0.10
CA LEU A 265 11.37 -8.58 -0.66
C LEU A 265 12.80 -8.22 -0.20
N VAL A 266 13.06 -6.94 0.07
CA VAL A 266 14.38 -6.47 0.53
C VAL A 266 14.56 -6.70 2.03
N ASP A 267 13.60 -6.28 2.83
CA ASP A 267 13.72 -6.28 4.29
C ASP A 267 13.69 -7.69 4.89
N PHE A 268 13.00 -8.63 4.24
CA PHE A 268 12.94 -10.02 4.68
C PHE A 268 14.07 -10.87 4.07
N SER A 269 15.00 -10.29 3.31
CA SER A 269 16.11 -11.05 2.73
C SER A 269 17.09 -11.57 3.79
N THR A 270 17.34 -12.87 3.76
CA THR A 270 18.32 -13.53 4.62
C THR A 270 19.64 -13.72 3.88
N ASP A 271 20.70 -14.11 4.57
CA ASP A 271 22.00 -14.40 3.96
C ASP A 271 21.92 -15.39 2.77
N GLY A 272 21.03 -16.38 2.88
CA GLY A 272 20.80 -17.39 1.86
C GLY A 272 19.98 -16.94 0.67
N THR A 273 19.22 -15.85 0.76
CA THR A 273 18.31 -15.38 -0.31
C THR A 273 18.68 -14.00 -0.87
N ARG A 274 19.58 -13.27 -0.19
CA ARG A 274 19.91 -11.88 -0.54
C ARG A 274 20.51 -11.73 -1.93
N LYS A 275 21.27 -12.73 -2.40
CA LYS A 275 21.82 -12.72 -3.77
C LYS A 275 20.68 -12.76 -4.79
N GLU A 276 19.72 -13.64 -4.61
CA GLU A 276 18.56 -13.83 -5.48
C GLU A 276 17.66 -12.59 -5.45
N VAL A 277 17.54 -11.94 -4.29
CA VAL A 277 16.86 -10.64 -4.15
C VAL A 277 17.58 -9.54 -4.93
N ILE A 278 18.91 -9.43 -4.81
CA ILE A 278 19.71 -8.47 -5.59
C ILE A 278 19.52 -8.73 -7.10
N GLU A 279 19.59 -9.97 -7.56
CA GLU A 279 19.35 -10.33 -8.96
C GLU A 279 17.93 -9.96 -9.42
N ALA A 280 16.92 -10.20 -8.56
CA ALA A 280 15.53 -9.79 -8.82
C ALA A 280 15.41 -8.26 -8.98
N LEU A 281 16.06 -7.47 -8.11
CA LEU A 281 16.08 -6.02 -8.21
C LEU A 281 16.79 -5.52 -9.48
N ARG A 282 17.86 -6.20 -9.91
CA ARG A 282 18.55 -5.87 -11.17
C ARG A 282 17.66 -6.02 -12.39
N ILE A 283 16.75 -7.00 -12.37
CA ILE A 283 15.76 -7.20 -13.45
C ILE A 283 14.80 -6.01 -13.55
N LEU A 284 14.52 -5.35 -12.41
CA LEU A 284 13.77 -4.08 -12.35
C LEU A 284 14.62 -2.86 -12.72
N GLY A 285 15.89 -3.07 -13.08
CA GLY A 285 16.82 -2.02 -13.48
C GLY A 285 17.61 -1.39 -12.33
N VAL A 286 17.49 -1.90 -11.10
CA VAL A 286 18.29 -1.41 -9.97
C VAL A 286 19.75 -1.73 -10.19
N GLN A 287 20.60 -0.71 -10.10
CA GLN A 287 22.04 -0.85 -10.21
C GLN A 287 22.78 -0.23 -9.04
N THR A 288 22.13 0.61 -8.25
CA THR A 288 22.77 1.27 -7.11
C THR A 288 22.05 0.93 -5.81
N PHE A 289 22.79 0.43 -4.84
CA PHE A 289 22.33 0.10 -3.50
C PHE A 289 22.90 1.12 -2.52
N ILE A 290 22.05 1.72 -1.71
CA ILE A 290 22.44 2.68 -0.68
C ILE A 290 22.13 2.06 0.68
N LEU A 291 23.14 1.50 1.32
CA LEU A 291 23.03 0.84 2.61
C LEU A 291 23.15 1.88 3.72
N ASP A 292 22.19 1.92 4.65
CA ASP A 292 22.10 2.94 5.71
C ASP A 292 22.50 2.38 7.08
N ARG A 293 23.72 2.71 7.55
CA ARG A 293 24.24 2.35 8.88
C ARG A 293 23.42 2.94 10.04
N GLY A 294 22.59 3.94 9.78
CA GLY A 294 21.67 4.46 10.79
C GLY A 294 20.55 3.47 11.16
N HIS A 295 20.32 2.46 10.32
CA HIS A 295 19.27 1.46 10.48
C HIS A 295 19.77 0.01 10.29
N MET A 296 21.08 -0.17 10.11
CA MET A 296 21.72 -1.47 9.91
C MET A 296 22.97 -1.54 10.77
N THR A 297 23.22 -2.72 11.32
CA THR A 297 24.50 -3.05 11.96
C THR A 297 25.61 -3.14 10.92
N ASP A 298 26.87 -2.94 11.33
CA ASP A 298 28.01 -3.10 10.42
C ASP A 298 28.08 -4.52 9.83
N GLU A 299 27.68 -5.53 10.60
CA GLU A 299 27.57 -6.91 10.12
C GLU A 299 26.55 -7.02 8.97
N GLU A 300 25.36 -6.42 9.09
CA GLU A 300 24.38 -6.40 8.00
C GLU A 300 24.90 -5.71 6.75
N ILE A 301 25.61 -4.59 6.91
CA ILE A 301 26.23 -3.86 5.80
C ILE A 301 27.25 -4.74 5.07
N ASP A 302 28.11 -5.44 5.82
CA ASP A 302 29.12 -6.34 5.26
C ASP A 302 28.47 -7.54 4.55
N ARG A 303 27.39 -8.09 5.10
CA ARG A 303 26.65 -9.19 4.48
C ARG A 303 25.96 -8.75 3.19
N TRP A 304 25.39 -7.55 3.14
CA TRP A 304 24.89 -6.95 1.89
C TRP A 304 26.01 -6.70 0.89
N GLY A 305 27.15 -6.15 1.34
CA GLY A 305 28.33 -5.95 0.50
C GLY A 305 28.88 -7.25 -0.10
N HIS A 306 28.95 -8.31 0.70
CA HIS A 306 29.36 -9.64 0.23
C HIS A 306 28.38 -10.22 -0.79
N ALA A 307 27.06 -10.11 -0.54
CA ALA A 307 26.05 -10.55 -1.51
C ALA A 307 26.12 -9.77 -2.83
N LEU A 308 26.34 -8.44 -2.78
CA LEU A 308 26.57 -7.60 -3.95
C LEU A 308 27.84 -8.01 -4.71
N GLY A 309 28.94 -8.29 -3.99
CA GLY A 309 30.19 -8.79 -4.56
C GLY A 309 30.09 -10.15 -5.26
N ARG A 310 29.15 -11.01 -4.82
CA ARG A 310 28.84 -12.29 -5.50
C ARG A 310 28.06 -12.09 -6.80
N VAL A 311 27.34 -10.99 -6.95
CA VAL A 311 26.56 -10.65 -8.15
C VAL A 311 27.40 -9.87 -9.16
N ASP A 312 28.30 -9.01 -8.68
CA ASP A 312 29.26 -8.26 -9.47
C ASP A 312 30.61 -8.20 -8.74
N ALA A 313 31.65 -8.73 -9.37
CA ALA A 313 32.99 -8.81 -8.78
C ALA A 313 33.74 -7.46 -8.77
N SER A 314 33.22 -6.42 -9.42
CA SER A 314 33.88 -5.11 -9.48
C SER A 314 32.90 -3.95 -9.20
N PRO A 315 32.22 -3.95 -8.04
CA PRO A 315 31.29 -2.90 -7.70
C PRO A 315 32.06 -1.60 -7.48
N ARG A 316 31.54 -0.49 -8.00
CA ARG A 316 32.04 0.83 -7.61
C ARG A 316 31.41 1.18 -6.27
N TYR A 317 32.23 1.45 -5.27
CA TYR A 317 31.74 1.79 -3.94
C TYR A 317 32.19 3.19 -3.52
N ALA A 318 31.34 3.86 -2.76
CA ALA A 318 31.66 5.07 -2.02
C ALA A 318 31.05 4.92 -0.62
N SER A 319 31.86 5.09 0.42
CA SER A 319 31.39 5.05 1.81
C SER A 319 31.44 6.44 2.43
N THR A 320 30.44 6.74 3.26
CA THR A 320 30.43 7.88 4.18
C THR A 320 30.43 7.35 5.62
N ASP A 321 30.34 8.27 6.59
CA ASP A 321 30.04 7.99 7.99
C ASP A 321 28.80 7.11 8.19
N ARG A 322 27.70 7.41 7.48
CA ARG A 322 26.41 6.73 7.64
C ARG A 322 26.04 5.81 6.49
N PHE A 323 26.53 6.04 5.28
CA PHE A 323 26.03 5.33 4.11
C PHE A 323 27.13 4.55 3.39
N VAL A 324 26.75 3.43 2.78
CA VAL A 324 27.55 2.75 1.76
C VAL A 324 26.77 2.78 0.46
N VAL A 325 27.31 3.47 -0.55
CA VAL A 325 26.76 3.50 -1.90
C VAL A 325 27.54 2.49 -2.74
N GLN A 326 26.87 1.44 -3.21
CA GLN A 326 27.46 0.43 -4.08
C GLN A 326 26.73 0.42 -5.42
N HIS A 327 27.48 0.58 -6.51
CA HIS A 327 26.98 0.47 -7.87
C HIS A 327 27.47 -0.82 -8.51
N ILE A 328 26.53 -1.66 -8.94
CA ILE A 328 26.78 -2.91 -9.64
C ILE A 328 26.52 -2.72 -11.14
N GLY A 329 27.49 -3.11 -11.97
CA GLY A 329 27.48 -2.93 -13.42
C GLY A 329 27.82 -4.21 -14.20
N GLY A 330 27.73 -4.12 -15.53
CA GLY A 330 28.47 -5.02 -16.42
C GLY A 330 27.75 -6.27 -16.96
N THR A 331 26.65 -6.73 -16.36
CA THR A 331 25.93 -7.92 -16.87
C THR A 331 24.42 -7.68 -16.98
N THR A 332 23.82 -8.08 -18.09
CA THR A 332 22.35 -8.15 -18.18
C THR A 332 21.90 -9.31 -17.30
N PRO A 333 21.03 -9.08 -16.30
CA PRO A 333 20.57 -10.16 -15.44
C PRO A 333 19.81 -11.19 -16.28
N ARG A 334 20.05 -12.48 -16.02
CA ARG A 334 19.27 -13.56 -16.62
C ARG A 334 17.96 -13.69 -15.87
N PHE A 335 16.87 -13.88 -16.60
CA PHE A 335 15.55 -14.07 -16.01
C PHE A 335 14.69 -14.99 -16.87
N ARG A 336 13.68 -15.56 -16.24
CA ARG A 336 12.57 -16.25 -16.90
C ARG A 336 11.42 -15.28 -17.07
N ALA A 337 10.70 -15.40 -18.18
CA ALA A 337 9.53 -14.57 -18.45
C ALA A 337 8.40 -15.38 -19.07
N GLY A 338 7.18 -15.00 -18.72
CA GLY A 338 5.96 -15.61 -19.22
C GLY A 338 5.37 -16.65 -18.26
N TRP A 339 4.06 -16.81 -18.39
CA TRP A 339 3.22 -17.64 -17.52
C TRP A 339 3.56 -19.12 -17.59
N GLN A 340 4.08 -19.59 -18.71
CA GLN A 340 4.54 -20.97 -18.91
C GLN A 340 5.83 -21.32 -18.16
N GLN A 341 6.50 -20.34 -17.55
CA GLN A 341 7.77 -20.53 -16.84
C GLN A 341 7.65 -20.38 -15.32
N ILE A 342 6.42 -20.31 -14.81
CA ILE A 342 6.13 -20.20 -13.39
C ILE A 342 5.02 -21.17 -13.02
N ASP A 343 5.15 -21.80 -11.84
CA ASP A 343 4.09 -22.64 -11.30
C ASP A 343 3.08 -21.74 -10.59
N ALA A 344 1.80 -22.02 -10.75
CA ALA A 344 0.74 -21.26 -10.09
C ALA A 344 -0.26 -22.19 -9.43
N ARG A 345 -0.78 -21.74 -8.29
CA ARG A 345 -1.76 -22.47 -7.50
C ARG A 345 -2.87 -21.54 -7.05
N MET A 346 -4.05 -22.11 -6.99
CA MET A 346 -5.22 -21.43 -6.46
C MET A 346 -5.50 -22.01 -5.08
N VAL A 347 -5.50 -21.17 -4.05
CA VAL A 347 -5.61 -21.63 -2.65
C VAL A 347 -7.09 -21.75 -2.26
N VAL A 348 -7.75 -22.74 -2.85
CA VAL A 348 -9.14 -23.09 -2.62
C VAL A 348 -9.40 -24.55 -3.02
N GLU A 349 -10.13 -25.27 -2.19
CA GLU A 349 -10.51 -26.68 -2.42
C GLU A 349 -12.02 -26.85 -2.50
N SER A 350 -12.78 -26.01 -1.78
CA SER A 350 -14.23 -26.00 -1.87
C SER A 350 -14.80 -24.60 -1.76
N ALA A 351 -16.00 -24.43 -2.33
CA ALA A 351 -16.71 -23.16 -2.32
C ALA A 351 -18.22 -23.40 -2.20
N ILE A 352 -18.97 -22.40 -1.76
CA ILE A 352 -20.43 -22.46 -1.70
C ILE A 352 -21.00 -21.98 -3.03
N ALA A 353 -21.98 -22.71 -3.55
CA ALA A 353 -22.65 -22.41 -4.80
C ALA A 353 -23.23 -20.98 -4.82
N SER A 354 -23.16 -20.34 -5.98
CA SER A 354 -23.66 -18.99 -6.24
C SER A 354 -22.98 -17.85 -5.45
N GLU A 355 -21.97 -18.13 -4.62
CA GLU A 355 -21.23 -17.09 -3.90
C GLU A 355 -20.14 -16.44 -4.76
N ARG A 356 -19.66 -15.28 -4.31
CA ARG A 356 -18.38 -14.72 -4.75
C ARG A 356 -17.35 -14.95 -3.67
N ILE A 357 -16.26 -15.59 -4.03
CA ILE A 357 -15.15 -15.86 -3.12
C ILE A 357 -13.92 -15.05 -3.53
N LEU A 358 -13.13 -14.64 -2.54
CA LEU A 358 -11.78 -14.16 -2.77
C LEU A 358 -10.84 -15.35 -2.76
N VAL A 359 -9.98 -15.42 -3.78
CA VAL A 359 -9.09 -16.55 -3.98
C VAL A 359 -7.65 -16.06 -4.10
N PRO A 360 -6.75 -16.48 -3.20
CA PRO A 360 -5.34 -16.17 -3.35
C PRO A 360 -4.76 -17.02 -4.47
N PHE A 361 -4.03 -16.38 -5.37
CA PHE A 361 -3.22 -17.09 -6.36
C PHE A 361 -1.77 -17.01 -5.92
N VAL A 362 -1.16 -18.17 -5.75
CA VAL A 362 0.22 -18.34 -5.30
C VAL A 362 1.07 -18.69 -6.51
N LEU A 363 2.08 -17.87 -6.78
CA LEU A 363 3.04 -18.04 -7.85
C LEU A 363 4.36 -18.55 -7.26
N VAL A 364 4.81 -19.71 -7.72
CA VAL A 364 5.99 -20.41 -7.22
C VAL A 364 7.06 -20.43 -8.32
N ASN A 365 8.17 -19.73 -8.11
CA ASN A 365 9.30 -19.77 -9.01
C ASN A 365 10.26 -20.90 -8.60
N THR A 366 10.06 -22.09 -9.18
CA THR A 366 10.95 -23.25 -9.00
C THR A 366 12.23 -23.15 -9.85
N GLY A 367 12.39 -22.08 -10.64
CA GLY A 367 13.56 -21.85 -11.46
C GLY A 367 14.81 -21.40 -10.68
N SER A 368 15.97 -21.57 -11.31
CA SER A 368 17.28 -21.14 -10.80
C SER A 368 17.60 -19.66 -11.07
N VAL A 369 16.67 -18.92 -11.66
CA VAL A 369 16.79 -17.48 -11.94
C VAL A 369 15.46 -16.82 -11.59
N ALA A 370 15.49 -15.52 -11.32
CA ALA A 370 14.28 -14.77 -11.05
C ALA A 370 13.31 -14.79 -12.25
N TRP A 371 12.03 -14.76 -11.95
CA TRP A 371 10.93 -14.71 -12.91
C TRP A 371 10.31 -13.32 -12.94
N ARG A 372 9.83 -12.88 -14.11
CA ARG A 372 9.01 -11.67 -14.25
C ARG A 372 7.85 -11.88 -15.22
N PRO A 373 6.73 -11.15 -15.07
CA PRO A 373 5.67 -11.15 -16.07
C PRO A 373 6.16 -10.58 -17.41
N ILE A 374 5.50 -10.95 -18.51
CA ILE A 374 5.78 -10.37 -19.84
C ILE A 374 5.24 -8.94 -19.86
N GLY A 375 6.02 -8.00 -20.41
CA GLY A 375 5.61 -6.62 -20.56
C GLY A 375 5.74 -5.80 -19.27
N ARG A 376 4.84 -4.84 -19.08
CA ARG A 376 4.81 -3.99 -17.88
C ARG A 376 4.13 -4.76 -16.74
N PRO A 377 4.53 -4.54 -15.47
CA PRO A 377 3.89 -5.16 -14.30
C PRO A 377 2.56 -4.49 -13.98
N VAL A 378 1.65 -4.52 -14.96
CA VAL A 378 0.28 -4.03 -14.88
C VAL A 378 -0.67 -5.20 -14.71
N VAL A 379 -1.93 -4.91 -14.41
CA VAL A 379 -3.01 -5.88 -14.37
C VAL A 379 -3.11 -6.59 -15.70
N GLN A 380 -3.00 -7.91 -15.64
CA GLN A 380 -3.21 -8.79 -16.77
C GLN A 380 -4.66 -9.29 -16.75
N ARG A 381 -5.27 -9.33 -17.93
CA ARG A 381 -6.57 -9.97 -18.10
C ARG A 381 -6.36 -11.47 -18.12
N ALA A 382 -7.16 -12.16 -17.32
CA ALA A 382 -7.17 -13.59 -17.27
C ALA A 382 -8.62 -14.07 -17.42
N GLU A 383 -8.77 -15.31 -17.85
CA GLU A 383 -10.05 -15.96 -18.02
C GLU A 383 -10.12 -17.13 -17.05
N ILE A 384 -11.18 -17.23 -16.28
CA ILE A 384 -11.47 -18.39 -15.43
C ILE A 384 -12.68 -19.13 -15.99
N SER A 385 -12.52 -20.44 -16.14
CA SER A 385 -13.56 -21.34 -16.61
C SER A 385 -13.79 -22.45 -15.59
N TRP A 386 -15.05 -22.68 -15.25
CA TRP A 386 -15.50 -23.75 -14.37
C TRP A 386 -16.25 -24.79 -15.20
N ARG A 387 -15.72 -26.01 -15.25
CA ARG A 387 -16.34 -27.12 -15.98
C ARG A 387 -16.76 -28.20 -15.01
N LEU A 388 -18.05 -28.55 -15.00
CA LEU A 388 -18.53 -29.66 -14.17
C LEU A 388 -17.85 -30.95 -14.62
N GLN A 389 -17.27 -31.73 -13.71
CA GLN A 389 -16.63 -32.99 -14.08
C GLN A 389 -17.64 -33.95 -14.73
N GLY A 390 -17.29 -34.49 -15.90
CA GLY A 390 -18.18 -35.30 -16.72
C GLY A 390 -19.05 -34.49 -17.70
N SER A 391 -19.13 -33.16 -17.55
CA SER A 391 -19.70 -32.26 -18.56
C SER A 391 -18.61 -31.84 -19.55
N GLY A 392 -18.95 -31.80 -20.84
CA GLY A 392 -18.10 -31.20 -21.87
C GLY A 392 -18.17 -29.67 -21.90
N GLU A 393 -19.18 -29.08 -21.25
CA GLU A 393 -19.48 -27.64 -21.30
C GLU A 393 -19.07 -26.91 -20.02
N ASP A 394 -18.60 -25.66 -20.19
CA ASP A 394 -18.24 -24.78 -19.09
C ASP A 394 -19.52 -24.23 -18.44
N ALA A 395 -19.67 -24.42 -17.13
CA ALA A 395 -20.81 -23.91 -16.36
C ALA A 395 -20.70 -22.41 -16.08
N VAL A 396 -19.48 -21.91 -15.87
CA VAL A 396 -19.19 -20.49 -15.69
C VAL A 396 -17.90 -20.16 -16.42
N ARG A 397 -17.93 -19.08 -17.20
CA ARG A 397 -16.75 -18.49 -17.84
C ARG A 397 -16.75 -17.00 -17.53
N ALA A 398 -15.66 -16.48 -16.99
CA ALA A 398 -15.57 -15.09 -16.56
C ALA A 398 -14.18 -14.50 -16.80
N ASP A 399 -14.14 -13.22 -17.13
CA ASP A 399 -12.91 -12.44 -17.12
C ASP A 399 -12.56 -12.04 -15.68
N ILE A 400 -11.32 -12.25 -15.31
CA ILE A 400 -10.73 -11.84 -14.03
C ILE A 400 -9.50 -10.98 -14.28
N SER A 401 -9.10 -10.23 -13.26
CA SER A 401 -7.91 -9.38 -13.28
C SER A 401 -6.86 -9.93 -12.35
N ILE A 402 -5.62 -10.08 -12.82
CA ILE A 402 -4.49 -10.55 -12.01
C ILE A 402 -3.41 -9.47 -12.04
N LEU A 403 -3.00 -8.97 -10.86
CA LEU A 403 -1.80 -8.14 -10.75
C LEU A 403 -0.64 -9.01 -10.25
N PRO A 404 0.28 -9.47 -11.12
CA PRO A 404 1.45 -10.20 -10.66
C PRO A 404 2.42 -9.29 -9.89
N PRO A 405 3.23 -9.86 -8.98
CA PRO A 405 4.42 -9.16 -8.48
C PRO A 405 5.35 -8.79 -9.64
N PRO A 406 6.07 -7.66 -9.56
CA PRO A 406 6.92 -7.17 -10.65
C PRO A 406 8.10 -8.10 -10.97
N VAL A 407 8.54 -8.90 -9.99
CA VAL A 407 9.59 -9.91 -10.12
C VAL A 407 9.40 -10.93 -8.98
N ILE A 408 9.76 -12.20 -9.18
CA ILE A 408 9.82 -13.22 -8.11
C ILE A 408 11.22 -13.82 -8.13
N PRO A 409 12.00 -13.79 -7.03
CA PRO A 409 13.34 -14.37 -6.99
C PRO A 409 13.37 -15.87 -7.31
N ALA A 410 14.55 -16.40 -7.61
CA ALA A 410 14.75 -17.83 -7.79
C ALA A 410 14.37 -18.60 -6.51
N GLY A 411 13.76 -19.77 -6.66
CA GLY A 411 13.38 -20.64 -5.54
C GLY A 411 12.38 -20.02 -4.54
N SER A 412 11.70 -18.93 -4.92
CA SER A 412 10.82 -18.17 -4.02
C SER A 412 9.35 -18.28 -4.44
N VAL A 413 8.46 -17.99 -3.50
CA VAL A 413 7.01 -17.92 -3.71
C VAL A 413 6.50 -16.51 -3.46
N SER A 414 5.44 -16.11 -4.16
CA SER A 414 4.74 -14.87 -3.90
C SER A 414 3.25 -15.01 -4.23
N GLN A 415 2.40 -14.26 -3.55
CA GLN A 415 1.02 -14.11 -3.96
C GLN A 415 0.88 -13.06 -5.07
N VAL A 416 -0.14 -13.21 -5.91
CA VAL A 416 -0.62 -12.08 -6.72
C VAL A 416 -0.98 -10.90 -5.81
N LEU A 417 -0.70 -9.69 -6.26
CA LEU A 417 -0.79 -8.48 -5.43
C LEU A 417 -2.23 -8.04 -5.14
N HIS A 418 -3.20 -8.54 -5.92
CA HIS A 418 -4.63 -8.37 -5.69
C HIS A 418 -5.29 -9.73 -5.59
N PRO A 419 -6.13 -10.00 -4.57
CA PRO A 419 -6.90 -11.23 -4.57
C PRO A 419 -7.87 -11.23 -5.74
N VAL A 420 -8.14 -12.43 -6.25
CA VAL A 420 -9.03 -12.62 -7.37
C VAL A 420 -10.43 -12.92 -6.82
N SER A 421 -11.40 -12.06 -7.15
CA SER A 421 -12.81 -12.36 -6.86
C SER A 421 -13.39 -13.24 -7.97
N VAL A 422 -13.90 -14.41 -7.61
CA VAL A 422 -14.44 -15.38 -8.55
C VAL A 422 -15.89 -15.69 -8.18
N ARG A 423 -16.78 -15.74 -9.18
CA ARG A 423 -18.16 -16.21 -9.02
C ARG A 423 -18.19 -17.74 -9.11
N VAL A 424 -18.74 -18.37 -8.09
CA VAL A 424 -18.89 -19.83 -8.00
C VAL A 424 -20.15 -20.27 -8.79
N PRO A 425 -20.10 -21.40 -9.51
CA PRO A 425 -21.28 -21.97 -10.17
C PRO A 425 -22.47 -22.23 -9.23
N GLU A 426 -23.68 -22.24 -9.78
CA GLU A 426 -24.92 -22.42 -8.98
C GLU A 426 -25.20 -23.89 -8.63
N ALA A 427 -24.82 -24.82 -9.50
CA ALA A 427 -25.02 -26.24 -9.25
C ALA A 427 -23.90 -26.80 -8.36
N PRO A 428 -24.23 -27.59 -7.32
CA PRO A 428 -23.21 -28.30 -6.55
C PRO A 428 -22.58 -29.42 -7.37
N GLY A 429 -21.30 -29.71 -7.14
CA GLY A 429 -20.56 -30.73 -7.88
C GLY A 429 -19.04 -30.57 -7.77
N MET A 430 -18.31 -31.47 -8.42
CA MET A 430 -16.87 -31.31 -8.62
C MET A 430 -16.64 -30.57 -9.93
N TYR A 431 -15.86 -29.49 -9.89
CA TYR A 431 -15.56 -28.66 -11.05
C TYR A 431 -14.08 -28.66 -11.35
N ASP A 432 -13.71 -28.88 -12.62
CA ASP A 432 -12.39 -28.55 -13.12
C ASP A 432 -12.36 -27.06 -13.42
N VAL A 433 -11.49 -26.35 -12.71
CA VAL A 433 -11.31 -24.92 -12.84
C VAL A 433 -9.99 -24.64 -13.54
N VAL A 434 -10.11 -23.95 -14.67
CA VAL A 434 -8.97 -23.59 -15.51
C VAL A 434 -8.86 -22.08 -15.58
N VAL A 435 -7.67 -21.57 -15.23
CA VAL A 435 -7.31 -20.16 -15.37
C VAL A 435 -6.35 -20.01 -16.53
N ARG A 436 -6.69 -19.14 -17.48
CA ARG A 436 -5.83 -18.77 -18.61
C ARG A 436 -5.41 -17.31 -18.51
N VAL A 437 -4.13 -17.03 -18.75
CA VAL A 437 -3.59 -15.67 -18.82
C VAL A 437 -2.83 -15.53 -20.12
N ASP A 438 -3.14 -14.50 -20.91
CA ASP A 438 -2.55 -14.28 -22.24
C ASP A 438 -2.64 -15.50 -23.17
N GLY A 439 -3.72 -16.29 -23.04
CA GLY A 439 -3.94 -17.52 -23.82
C GLY A 439 -3.24 -18.77 -23.28
N PHE A 440 -2.37 -18.66 -22.27
CA PHE A 440 -1.69 -19.79 -21.64
C PHE A 440 -2.49 -20.30 -20.44
N GLU A 441 -2.59 -21.62 -20.31
CA GLU A 441 -3.16 -22.26 -19.12
C GLU A 441 -2.18 -22.14 -17.94
N LEU A 442 -2.50 -21.27 -17.00
CA LEU A 442 -1.67 -20.99 -15.83
C LEU A 442 -2.01 -21.95 -14.67
N ILE A 443 -3.31 -22.24 -14.47
CA ILE A 443 -3.79 -23.10 -13.40
C ILE A 443 -4.83 -24.06 -13.95
N ARG A 444 -4.74 -25.33 -13.54
CA ARG A 444 -5.82 -26.31 -13.62
C ARG A 444 -5.94 -27.00 -12.27
N THR A 445 -7.11 -26.94 -11.66
CA THR A 445 -7.38 -27.58 -10.37
C THR A 445 -8.82 -28.09 -10.33
N SER A 446 -9.15 -28.94 -9.36
CA SER A 446 -10.51 -29.40 -9.12
C SER A 446 -11.04 -28.83 -7.81
N ILE A 447 -12.21 -28.17 -7.86
CA ILE A 447 -12.85 -27.53 -6.70
C ILE A 447 -14.21 -28.17 -6.46
N ARG A 448 -14.52 -28.46 -5.21
CA ARG A 448 -15.85 -28.92 -4.80
C ARG A 448 -16.79 -27.74 -4.56
N VAL A 449 -17.82 -27.60 -5.38
CA VAL A 449 -18.91 -26.65 -5.15
C VAL A 449 -19.99 -27.31 -4.31
N ARG A 450 -20.33 -26.70 -3.18
CA ARG A 450 -21.29 -27.21 -2.20
C ARG A 450 -22.60 -26.43 -2.28
N ALA A 451 -23.72 -27.07 -1.98
CA ALA A 451 -25.02 -26.39 -1.95
C ALA A 451 -25.04 -25.29 -0.87
N SER A 452 -25.77 -24.19 -1.13
CA SER A 452 -25.99 -23.16 -0.12
C SER A 452 -26.66 -23.75 1.13
N GLY A 453 -26.20 -23.35 2.31
CA GLY A 453 -26.65 -23.89 3.59
C GLY A 453 -26.05 -25.25 3.99
N SER A 454 -25.26 -25.90 3.14
CA SER A 454 -24.55 -27.13 3.52
C SER A 454 -23.43 -26.82 4.53
N LYS A 455 -23.52 -27.45 5.70
CA LYS A 455 -22.44 -27.43 6.70
C LYS A 455 -21.41 -28.49 6.34
N LEU A 456 -20.12 -28.17 6.50
CA LEU A 456 -19.09 -29.20 6.50
C LEU A 456 -19.29 -30.06 7.75
N LEU A 457 -19.19 -31.37 7.58
CA LEU A 457 -19.20 -32.33 8.70
C LEU A 457 -17.83 -32.42 9.39
N SER A 458 -16.89 -31.56 9.01
CA SER A 458 -15.57 -31.44 9.63
C SER A 458 -15.66 -30.81 11.02
N PRO A 459 -14.75 -31.13 11.95
CA PRO A 459 -14.56 -30.35 13.17
C PRO A 459 -14.40 -28.85 12.88
N ASP A 460 -14.90 -28.00 13.78
CA ASP A 460 -14.96 -26.55 13.57
C ASP A 460 -13.60 -25.94 13.18
N LEU A 461 -12.52 -26.34 13.86
CA LEU A 461 -11.16 -25.81 13.65
C LEU A 461 -10.26 -26.89 13.04
N GLN A 462 -10.11 -26.87 11.71
CA GLN A 462 -9.15 -27.67 10.95
C GLN A 462 -8.49 -26.83 9.86
N ALA A 463 -7.21 -27.11 9.59
CA ALA A 463 -6.43 -26.46 8.56
C ALA A 463 -5.51 -27.48 7.89
N GLU A 464 -5.28 -27.30 6.59
CA GLU A 464 -4.12 -27.87 5.90
C GLU A 464 -3.07 -26.77 5.75
N VAL A 465 -1.83 -27.06 6.15
CA VAL A 465 -0.69 -26.13 6.05
C VAL A 465 0.35 -26.74 5.13
N ARG A 466 0.82 -25.96 4.17
CA ARG A 466 1.91 -26.27 3.25
C ARG A 466 3.01 -25.23 3.41
N LEU A 467 4.18 -25.68 3.86
CA LEU A 467 5.36 -24.83 4.03
C LEU A 467 6.16 -24.76 2.74
N TYR A 468 6.46 -23.54 2.30
CA TYR A 468 7.41 -23.27 1.22
C TYR A 468 8.82 -23.03 1.77
N THR A 469 8.94 -22.54 3.00
CA THR A 469 10.22 -22.49 3.69
C THR A 469 10.70 -23.91 3.97
N SER A 470 11.84 -24.28 3.39
CA SER A 470 12.47 -25.60 3.60
C SER A 470 13.95 -25.45 3.90
N ASN A 471 14.45 -26.18 4.91
CA ASN A 471 15.88 -26.25 5.27
C ASN A 471 16.55 -24.87 5.37
N ALA A 472 15.87 -23.92 6.01
CA ALA A 472 16.43 -22.59 6.16
C ALA A 472 17.70 -22.64 7.00
N CYS A 473 18.74 -21.96 6.55
CA CYS A 473 19.91 -21.67 7.34
C CYS A 473 19.94 -20.16 7.59
N VAL A 474 20.14 -19.80 8.85
CA VAL A 474 20.23 -18.42 9.33
C VAL A 474 21.32 -18.32 10.38
N ARG A 475 21.82 -17.11 10.63
CA ARG A 475 22.71 -16.86 11.76
C ARG A 475 21.92 -16.51 13.02
N SER A 476 22.55 -16.71 14.17
CA SER A 476 22.08 -16.23 15.46
C SER A 476 21.76 -14.74 15.39
N GLY A 477 20.57 -14.36 15.86
CA GLY A 477 20.07 -12.99 15.84
C GLY A 477 19.48 -12.53 14.50
N GLU A 478 19.62 -13.30 13.42
CA GLU A 478 18.87 -13.04 12.18
C GLU A 478 17.42 -13.51 12.31
N ARG A 479 16.58 -13.10 11.36
CA ARG A 479 15.21 -13.60 11.25
C ARG A 479 15.13 -14.61 10.13
N VAL A 480 14.31 -15.65 10.32
CA VAL A 480 13.98 -16.61 9.25
C VAL A 480 12.61 -16.25 8.67
N VAL A 481 12.46 -16.30 7.35
CA VAL A 481 11.18 -16.03 6.69
C VAL A 481 10.35 -17.30 6.61
N ILE A 482 9.16 -17.28 7.19
CA ILE A 482 8.17 -18.33 7.05
C ILE A 482 7.21 -17.96 5.93
N GLN A 483 7.14 -18.82 4.92
CA GLN A 483 6.15 -18.76 3.84
C GLN A 483 5.29 -20.03 3.92
N ALA A 484 4.00 -19.85 4.18
CA ALA A 484 3.06 -20.95 4.41
C ALA A 484 1.72 -20.70 3.72
N GLU A 485 1.35 -21.61 2.82
CA GLU A 485 -0.01 -21.68 2.28
C GLU A 485 -0.89 -22.47 3.26
N VAL A 486 -2.04 -21.91 3.59
CA VAL A 486 -2.93 -22.50 4.58
C VAL A 486 -4.35 -22.52 4.06
N ILE A 487 -5.03 -23.67 4.11
CA ILE A 487 -6.40 -23.87 3.66
C ILE A 487 -7.30 -24.19 4.85
N ASN A 488 -8.44 -23.52 4.94
CA ASN A 488 -9.46 -23.78 5.94
C ASN A 488 -10.28 -25.03 5.58
N THR A 489 -9.96 -26.16 6.20
CA THR A 489 -10.67 -27.43 6.01
C THR A 489 -11.73 -27.69 7.09
N GLY A 490 -11.87 -26.75 8.05
CA GLY A 490 -12.85 -26.78 9.13
C GLY A 490 -14.24 -26.33 8.71
N ALA A 491 -15.18 -26.27 9.66
CA ALA A 491 -16.58 -25.91 9.37
C ALA A 491 -16.90 -24.42 9.54
N ILE A 492 -16.02 -23.63 10.18
CA ILE A 492 -16.25 -22.20 10.44
C ILE A 492 -15.29 -21.32 9.64
N ALA A 493 -15.74 -20.12 9.27
CA ALA A 493 -14.86 -19.12 8.67
C ALA A 493 -13.84 -18.61 9.70
N TRP A 494 -12.63 -18.29 9.24
CA TRP A 494 -11.59 -17.67 10.04
C TRP A 494 -11.66 -16.16 9.92
N ASP A 495 -11.48 -15.47 11.04
CA ASP A 495 -11.48 -14.01 11.18
C ASP A 495 -10.16 -13.52 11.81
N ALA A 496 -10.13 -12.27 12.29
CA ALA A 496 -8.96 -11.65 12.93
C ALA A 496 -8.43 -12.39 14.18
N GLN A 497 -9.21 -13.29 14.78
CA GLN A 497 -8.77 -14.14 15.91
C GLN A 497 -7.96 -15.36 15.46
N HIS A 498 -7.91 -15.63 14.15
CA HIS A 498 -7.21 -16.76 13.56
C HIS A 498 -5.91 -16.28 12.93
N ARG A 499 -4.79 -16.82 13.41
CA ARG A 499 -3.44 -16.40 13.04
C ARG A 499 -2.58 -17.61 12.74
N LEU A 500 -1.52 -17.44 11.95
CA LEU A 500 -0.51 -18.47 11.80
C LEU A 500 0.49 -18.36 12.95
N GLY A 501 0.45 -19.32 13.87
CA GLY A 501 1.40 -19.42 14.97
C GLY A 501 2.70 -20.09 14.53
N PHE A 502 3.81 -19.64 15.10
CA PHE A 502 5.09 -20.35 15.05
C PHE A 502 5.61 -20.57 16.47
N ARG A 503 6.26 -21.72 16.70
CA ARG A 503 6.90 -22.06 17.97
C ARG A 503 8.19 -22.83 17.69
N TRP A 504 9.31 -22.36 18.23
CA TRP A 504 10.58 -23.08 18.20
C TRP A 504 10.53 -24.29 19.16
N LEU A 505 11.01 -25.43 18.69
CA LEU A 505 11.15 -26.68 19.44
C LEU A 505 12.64 -26.95 19.66
N VAL A 506 13.03 -27.08 20.92
CA VAL A 506 14.41 -27.37 21.31
C VAL A 506 14.68 -28.88 21.18
N PRO A 507 15.79 -29.31 20.54
CA PRO A 507 16.09 -30.72 20.31
C PRO A 507 16.19 -31.61 21.56
N ASP A 508 16.52 -31.05 22.73
CA ASP A 508 17.00 -31.83 23.88
C ASP A 508 16.25 -31.57 25.20
N GLY A 509 15.10 -30.90 25.18
CA GLY A 509 14.41 -30.51 26.43
C GLY A 509 15.18 -29.52 27.31
N ARG A 510 16.29 -28.95 26.81
CA ARG A 510 16.94 -27.81 27.45
C ARG A 510 15.96 -26.65 27.46
N PHE A 511 15.63 -26.16 28.65
CA PHE A 511 14.85 -24.95 28.81
C PHE A 511 15.72 -23.76 28.41
N VAL A 512 15.37 -23.09 27.32
CA VAL A 512 15.78 -21.70 27.10
C VAL A 512 14.82 -20.87 27.96
N MET A 513 15.12 -20.77 29.26
CA MET A 513 14.18 -20.23 30.25
C MET A 513 13.94 -18.73 30.06
N ASP A 514 14.84 -18.03 29.39
CA ASP A 514 14.81 -16.56 29.28
C ASP A 514 14.18 -16.01 27.97
N ASP A 515 13.92 -16.84 26.94
CA ASP A 515 13.45 -16.38 25.61
C ASP A 515 12.11 -17.00 25.13
N LEU A 516 11.39 -17.76 25.96
CA LEU A 516 10.19 -18.49 25.51
C LEU A 516 9.11 -17.62 24.87
N ASP A 517 8.88 -16.41 25.38
CA ASP A 517 7.92 -15.45 24.80
C ASP A 517 8.42 -14.82 23.49
N ALA A 518 9.74 -14.75 23.27
CA ALA A 518 10.32 -14.29 22.01
C ALA A 518 10.35 -15.40 20.93
N LEU A 519 10.26 -16.66 21.34
CA LEU A 519 10.36 -17.84 20.47
C LEU A 519 8.99 -18.46 20.10
N GLU A 520 7.90 -17.84 20.52
CA GLU A 520 6.57 -18.06 19.99
C GLU A 520 5.99 -16.74 19.49
N GLY A 521 5.32 -16.77 18.33
CA GLY A 521 4.66 -15.58 17.83
C GLY A 521 3.56 -15.89 16.84
N ARG A 522 3.08 -14.84 16.17
CA ARG A 522 1.96 -14.90 15.24
C ARG A 522 2.29 -14.13 13.97
N LEU A 523 2.00 -14.73 12.84
CA LEU A 523 1.83 -14.03 11.57
C LEU A 523 0.33 -13.83 11.36
N THR A 524 -0.07 -12.59 11.11
CA THR A 524 -1.46 -12.22 10.94
C THR A 524 -1.83 -12.19 9.46
N VAL A 525 -3.05 -12.60 9.14
CA VAL A 525 -3.68 -12.11 7.90
C VAL A 525 -3.91 -10.63 8.10
N SER A 526 -3.72 -9.85 7.06
CA SER A 526 -3.87 -8.40 7.09
C SER A 526 -5.32 -7.93 7.27
N TYR A 527 -6.23 -8.65 7.96
CA TYR A 527 -7.65 -8.26 8.13
C TYR A 527 -7.83 -6.80 8.55
N ASP A 528 -6.93 -6.32 9.42
CA ASP A 528 -6.96 -4.97 9.99
C ASP A 528 -6.09 -3.97 9.20
N GLU A 529 -5.36 -4.40 8.17
CA GLU A 529 -4.71 -3.44 7.29
C GLU A 529 -5.79 -2.60 6.60
N GLN A 530 -5.52 -1.30 6.55
CA GLN A 530 -6.44 -0.30 6.03
C GLN A 530 -6.92 -0.60 4.61
N ASP A 531 -6.26 -1.48 3.85
CA ASP A 531 -6.59 -1.87 2.47
C ASP A 531 -6.86 -3.37 2.27
N SER A 532 -7.05 -4.14 3.34
CA SER A 532 -7.26 -5.58 3.15
C SER A 532 -8.65 -5.89 2.62
N PRO A 533 -8.75 -6.62 1.50
CA PRO A 533 -10.01 -7.13 0.98
C PRO A 533 -10.54 -8.33 1.78
N TRP A 534 -9.70 -8.90 2.65
CA TRP A 534 -10.07 -10.06 3.47
C TRP A 534 -10.79 -9.60 4.72
N ILE A 535 -12.04 -10.05 4.87
CA ILE A 535 -12.83 -9.91 6.11
C ILE A 535 -12.80 -11.24 6.89
N GLN A 536 -12.80 -12.35 6.16
CA GLN A 536 -12.72 -13.70 6.68
C GLN A 536 -12.16 -14.66 5.63
N ILE A 537 -11.63 -15.81 6.06
CA ILE A 537 -11.28 -16.94 5.19
C ILE A 537 -12.36 -18.03 5.36
N PRO A 538 -13.28 -18.18 4.40
CA PRO A 538 -14.37 -19.14 4.51
C PRO A 538 -13.88 -20.59 4.41
N PRO A 539 -14.68 -21.56 4.88
CA PRO A 539 -14.35 -22.97 4.72
C PRO A 539 -14.16 -23.39 3.26
N GLY A 540 -13.04 -24.04 2.99
CA GLY A 540 -12.59 -24.45 1.66
C GLY A 540 -11.66 -23.47 0.98
N SER A 541 -11.52 -22.23 1.48
CA SER A 541 -10.57 -21.24 0.99
C SER A 541 -9.32 -21.19 1.87
N GLY A 542 -8.26 -20.56 1.37
CA GLY A 542 -7.05 -20.36 2.15
C GLY A 542 -6.38 -19.00 1.97
N TYR A 543 -5.13 -18.90 2.43
CA TYR A 543 -4.30 -17.71 2.40
C TYR A 543 -2.81 -18.06 2.38
N LEU A 544 -1.96 -17.18 1.82
CA LEU A 544 -0.50 -17.30 1.89
C LEU A 544 0.02 -16.37 2.99
N PHE A 545 0.48 -16.96 4.09
CA PHE A 545 1.18 -16.24 5.13
C PHE A 545 2.64 -16.09 4.77
N GLU A 546 3.18 -14.90 5.00
CA GLU A 546 4.59 -14.59 4.81
C GLU A 546 5.04 -13.62 5.91
N GLY A 547 6.16 -13.93 6.56
CA GLY A 547 6.79 -12.98 7.46
C GLY A 547 8.06 -13.50 8.12
N PRO A 548 8.93 -12.58 8.57
CA PRO A 548 10.12 -12.93 9.32
C PRO A 548 9.73 -13.32 10.75
N ILE A 549 10.40 -14.33 11.29
CA ILE A 549 10.29 -14.74 12.69
C ILE A 549 11.67 -14.66 13.36
N PRO A 550 11.76 -14.26 14.63
CA PRO A 550 13.03 -14.24 15.35
C PRO A 550 13.61 -15.66 15.47
N THR A 551 14.95 -15.74 15.52
CA THR A 551 15.66 -17.02 15.69
C THR A 551 16.32 -17.08 17.06
N PRO A 552 16.51 -18.29 17.64
CA PRO A 552 17.28 -18.45 18.88
C PRO A 552 18.69 -17.87 18.78
N ILE A 553 19.20 -17.33 19.89
CA ILE A 553 20.58 -16.83 19.97
C ILE A 553 21.58 -17.99 19.94
N ASP A 554 21.25 -19.12 20.57
CA ASP A 554 22.13 -20.27 20.57
C ASP A 554 22.20 -20.94 19.19
N PRO A 555 23.41 -21.22 18.66
CA PRO A 555 23.55 -21.99 17.44
C PRO A 555 23.09 -23.44 17.61
N GLY A 556 22.43 -23.99 16.60
CA GLY A 556 21.90 -25.34 16.64
C GLY A 556 20.95 -25.64 15.48
N THR A 557 20.56 -26.90 15.34
CA THR A 557 19.45 -27.28 14.46
C THR A 557 18.17 -27.31 15.27
N TYR A 558 17.21 -26.48 14.92
CA TYR A 558 15.93 -26.39 15.59
C TYR A 558 14.81 -26.87 14.67
N LYS A 559 13.69 -27.27 15.27
CA LYS A 559 12.43 -27.45 14.53
C LYS A 559 11.51 -26.30 14.87
N VAL A 560 10.92 -25.67 13.86
CA VAL A 560 9.87 -24.67 14.04
C VAL A 560 8.54 -25.35 13.75
N ARG A 561 7.67 -25.43 14.76
CA ARG A 561 6.28 -25.84 14.56
C ARG A 561 5.49 -24.63 14.05
N VAL A 562 4.88 -24.78 12.89
CA VAL A 562 4.03 -23.77 12.25
C VAL A 562 2.62 -24.33 12.13
N GLY A 563 1.60 -23.58 12.53
CA GLY A 563 0.22 -24.06 12.48
C GLY A 563 -0.76 -22.93 12.78
N MET A 564 -2.02 -23.12 12.40
CA MET A 564 -3.05 -22.13 12.70
C MET A 564 -3.36 -22.13 14.19
N VAL A 565 -3.65 -20.94 14.72
CA VAL A 565 -4.03 -20.70 16.10
C VAL A 565 -5.30 -19.87 16.12
N LYS A 566 -6.30 -20.34 16.87
CA LYS A 566 -7.38 -19.48 17.34
C LYS A 566 -6.99 -19.02 18.73
N GLU A 567 -6.79 -17.71 18.90
CA GLU A 567 -6.28 -17.14 20.14
C GLU A 567 -7.10 -17.60 21.35
N GLN A 568 -6.40 -17.94 22.44
CA GLN A 568 -6.99 -18.45 23.69
C GLN A 568 -7.80 -19.76 23.56
N VAL A 569 -7.79 -20.41 22.38
CA VAL A 569 -8.51 -21.67 22.14
C VAL A 569 -7.53 -22.82 21.91
N ARG A 570 -6.91 -22.93 20.72
CA ARG A 570 -5.99 -24.03 20.40
C ARG A 570 -5.20 -23.81 19.10
N TRP A 571 -4.14 -24.60 18.95
CA TRP A 571 -3.40 -24.82 17.70
C TRP A 571 -4.05 -25.93 16.85
N PHE A 572 -3.96 -25.84 15.53
CA PHE A 572 -4.45 -26.84 14.58
C PHE A 572 -3.72 -26.76 13.22
N GLY A 573 -3.74 -27.86 12.45
CA GLY A 573 -3.06 -27.93 11.15
C GLY A 573 -1.54 -27.79 11.22
N ASN A 574 -0.90 -28.38 12.24
CA ASN A 574 0.52 -28.16 12.48
C ASN A 574 1.42 -28.84 11.43
N GLN A 575 2.47 -28.15 11.02
CA GLN A 575 3.62 -28.63 10.28
C GLN A 575 4.91 -28.28 11.02
N THR A 576 6.02 -28.90 10.64
CA THR A 576 7.34 -28.56 11.20
C THR A 576 8.36 -28.35 10.10
N VAL A 577 9.19 -27.31 10.24
CA VAL A 577 10.37 -27.07 9.38
C VAL A 577 11.64 -27.10 10.22
N SER A 578 12.69 -27.71 9.68
CA SER A 578 14.02 -27.66 10.29
C SER A 578 14.72 -26.37 9.90
N VAL A 579 15.26 -25.67 10.89
CA VAL A 579 16.05 -24.44 10.70
C VAL A 579 17.41 -24.62 11.36
N LEU A 580 18.47 -24.40 10.60
CA LEU A 580 19.83 -24.41 11.09
C LEU A 580 20.24 -22.98 11.48
N VAL A 581 20.46 -22.77 12.78
CA VAL A 581 20.99 -21.52 13.33
C VAL A 581 22.49 -21.67 13.49
N ARG A 582 23.27 -20.84 12.80
CA ARG A 582 24.74 -20.78 12.90
C ARG A 582 25.18 -19.67 13.86
N PRO A 583 26.41 -19.71 14.40
CA PRO A 583 27.00 -18.53 15.05
C PRO A 583 26.95 -17.29 14.14
N SER A 584 26.90 -16.09 14.72
CA SER A 584 26.87 -14.83 13.94
C SER A 584 28.05 -14.69 12.96
N GLY A 585 29.21 -15.27 13.25
CA GLY A 585 30.37 -15.25 12.35
C GLY A 585 30.32 -16.25 11.18
N ASP A 586 29.46 -17.26 11.24
CA ASP A 586 29.53 -18.42 10.34
C ASP A 586 28.49 -18.31 9.21
N PRO A 587 28.92 -18.28 7.93
CA PRO A 587 27.98 -18.19 6.83
C PRO A 587 27.19 -19.48 6.63
N CYS A 588 25.95 -19.33 6.17
CA CYS A 588 25.19 -20.42 5.58
C CYS A 588 25.78 -20.77 4.21
N GLN A 589 26.20 -22.03 4.05
CA GLN A 589 26.83 -22.55 2.84
C GLN A 589 25.82 -22.83 1.73
#